data_AF-A0A2V7IDQ7-F1
#
_entry.id   AF-A0A2V7IDQ7-F1
#
_cell.length_a   1.000
_cell.length_b   1.000
_cell.length_c   1.000
_cell.angle_alpha   90.00
_cell.angle_beta   90.00
_cell.angle_gamma   90.00
#
_symmetry.space_group_name_H-M   'P 1'
#
loop_
_entity.id
_entity.type
_entity.pdbx_description
1 polymer ?
#
loop_
_entity_poly.entity_id
_entity_poly.type
_entity_poly.pdbx_seq_one_letter_code
_entity_poly.pdbx_strand_id
1 'polypeptide(L)'
;MLEELGENLLRACPAGGALLTAADADSYAAWYMRFVRGLRPDLLVIPLAVWRRDSLFRVRAAADLRLGRRARAEGWLGALVERRPVCVSMALDRPPDAQGATWRTRPLVWVAGPQVTDDPVPPRDFVFAALKVAVDNHDPWAQPVLELYGRAARATARLCEAFSTFGVSGAIEACRH
;
A
#
# COMPACT_ATOMS: atom_id res chain seq x y z
N MET A 1 -16.29 -1.55 -1.56
CA MET A 1 -15.13 -2.32 -1.05
C MET A 1 -13.80 -1.81 -1.64
N LEU A 2 -13.66 -1.64 -2.97
CA LEU A 2 -12.43 -1.02 -3.54
C LEU A 2 -12.17 0.42 -3.06
N GLU A 3 -13.22 1.24 -2.89
CA GLU A 3 -13.06 2.58 -2.28
C GLU A 3 -12.48 2.50 -0.86
N GLU A 4 -12.95 1.55 -0.06
CA GLU A 4 -12.47 1.28 1.31
C GLU A 4 -11.01 0.81 1.30
N LEU A 5 -10.64 -0.10 0.39
CA LEU A 5 -9.25 -0.48 0.19
C LEU A 5 -8.37 0.74 -0.12
N GLY A 6 -8.82 1.59 -1.05
CA GLY A 6 -8.08 2.78 -1.47
C GLY A 6 -7.90 3.77 -0.33
N GLU A 7 -8.94 4.02 0.47
CA GLU A 7 -8.86 4.85 1.67
C GLU A 7 -7.84 4.29 2.65
N ASN A 8 -7.94 3.00 2.98
CA ASN A 8 -7.08 2.34 3.94
C ASN A 8 -5.60 2.37 3.48
N LEU A 9 -5.31 2.10 2.21
CA LEU A 9 -3.95 2.14 1.66
C LEU A 9 -3.36 3.56 1.71
N LEU A 10 -4.14 4.58 1.35
CA LEU A 10 -3.68 5.97 1.41
C LEU A 10 -3.44 6.40 2.86
N ARG A 11 -4.32 6.03 3.81
CA ARG A 11 -4.15 6.34 5.23
C ARG A 11 -2.94 5.65 5.86
N ALA A 12 -2.65 4.41 5.46
CA ALA A 12 -1.51 3.65 5.94
C ALA A 12 -0.15 4.29 5.57
N CYS A 13 -0.11 5.05 4.47
CA CYS A 13 1.12 5.66 3.98
C CYS A 13 1.48 6.97 4.72
N PRO A 14 2.76 7.19 5.10
CA PRO A 14 3.21 8.43 5.74
C PRO A 14 2.88 9.70 4.93
N ALA A 15 2.74 10.84 5.63
CA ALA A 15 2.52 12.13 5.00
C ALA A 15 3.62 12.48 3.99
N GLY A 16 3.24 13.01 2.83
CA GLY A 16 4.17 13.38 1.76
C GLY A 16 4.95 12.19 1.18
N GLY A 17 4.48 10.95 1.38
CA GLY A 17 5.13 9.75 0.87
C GLY A 17 4.83 9.42 -0.59
N ALA A 18 5.45 8.33 -1.06
CA ALA A 18 5.13 7.66 -2.32
C ALA A 18 4.59 6.25 -2.03
N LEU A 19 3.34 6.00 -2.43
CA LEU A 19 2.68 4.70 -2.37
C LEU A 19 2.93 3.90 -3.65
N LEU A 20 3.67 2.82 -3.52
CA LEU A 20 3.94 1.84 -4.56
C LEU A 20 2.90 0.74 -4.45
N THR A 21 1.96 0.71 -5.39
CA THR A 21 0.92 -0.33 -5.42
C THR A 21 1.44 -1.57 -6.16
N ALA A 22 1.36 -2.71 -5.49
CA ALA A 22 1.95 -3.97 -5.94
C ALA A 22 1.01 -4.84 -6.78
N ALA A 23 -0.31 -4.64 -6.67
CA ALA A 23 -1.31 -5.30 -7.50
C ALA A 23 -2.22 -4.29 -8.23
N ASP A 24 -2.93 -4.76 -9.25
CA ASP A 24 -3.82 -3.93 -10.05
C ASP A 24 -5.00 -3.41 -9.22
N ALA A 25 -5.61 -4.24 -8.37
CA ALA A 25 -6.71 -3.84 -7.50
C ALA A 25 -6.32 -2.66 -6.58
N ASP A 26 -5.16 -2.76 -5.93
CA ASP A 26 -4.57 -1.71 -5.09
C ASP A 26 -4.35 -0.43 -5.89
N SER A 27 -3.85 -0.57 -7.13
CA SER A 27 -3.55 0.56 -8.02
C SER A 27 -4.81 1.31 -8.39
N TYR A 28 -5.85 0.62 -8.85
CA TYR A 28 -7.14 1.22 -9.18
C TYR A 28 -7.80 1.86 -7.96
N ALA A 29 -7.82 1.16 -6.83
CA ALA A 29 -8.39 1.65 -5.58
C ALA A 29 -7.70 2.93 -5.09
N ALA A 30 -6.37 2.91 -4.99
CA ALA A 30 -5.59 4.05 -4.52
C ALA A 30 -5.66 5.23 -5.49
N TRP A 31 -5.60 5.01 -6.81
CA TRP A 31 -5.73 6.08 -7.79
C TRP A 31 -7.10 6.74 -7.77
N TYR A 32 -8.18 5.96 -7.74
CA TYR A 32 -9.53 6.50 -7.67
C TYR A 32 -9.69 7.38 -6.42
N MET A 33 -9.29 6.87 -5.25
CA MET A 33 -9.39 7.65 -4.01
C MET A 33 -8.50 8.90 -4.03
N ARG A 34 -7.28 8.81 -4.58
CA ARG A 34 -6.33 9.92 -4.62
C ARG A 34 -6.71 11.03 -5.61
N PHE A 35 -7.12 10.66 -6.82
CA PHE A 35 -7.29 11.62 -7.92
C PHE A 35 -8.75 11.99 -8.17
N VAL A 36 -9.69 11.05 -8.01
CA VAL A 36 -11.12 11.32 -8.22
C VAL A 36 -11.77 11.83 -6.93
N ARG A 37 -11.48 11.18 -5.79
CA ARG A 37 -12.04 11.58 -4.48
C ARG A 37 -11.20 12.62 -3.74
N GLY A 38 -10.01 12.95 -4.26
CA GLY A 38 -9.13 13.98 -3.68
C GLY A 38 -8.52 13.62 -2.33
N LEU A 39 -8.54 12.34 -1.92
CA LEU A 39 -8.03 11.91 -0.63
C LEU A 39 -6.49 11.90 -0.63
N ARG A 40 -5.88 12.39 0.46
CA ARG A 40 -4.41 12.42 0.65
C ARG A 40 -3.66 13.03 -0.56
N PRO A 41 -3.93 14.31 -0.91
CA PRO A 41 -3.32 14.96 -2.05
C PRO A 41 -1.80 15.12 -1.93
N ASP A 42 -1.26 14.94 -0.73
CA ASP A 42 0.18 14.92 -0.44
C ASP A 42 0.91 13.68 -0.97
N LEU A 43 0.18 12.58 -1.22
CA LEU A 43 0.75 11.31 -1.66
C LEU A 43 0.95 11.25 -3.17
N LEU A 44 2.05 10.61 -3.57
CA LEU A 44 2.21 10.08 -4.93
C LEU A 44 1.80 8.61 -4.95
N VAL A 45 1.12 8.18 -6.01
CA VAL A 45 0.75 6.76 -6.19
C VAL A 45 1.39 6.23 -7.47
N ILE A 46 2.25 5.20 -7.32
CA ILE A 46 3.08 4.63 -8.39
C ILE A 46 2.73 3.14 -8.55
N PRO A 47 1.99 2.75 -9.60
CA PRO A 47 1.77 1.33 -9.89
C PRO A 47 3.08 0.64 -10.28
N LEU A 48 3.49 -0.37 -9.51
CA LEU A 48 4.74 -1.09 -9.78
C LEU A 48 4.71 -1.82 -11.12
N ALA A 49 3.55 -2.35 -11.52
CA ALA A 49 3.37 -2.99 -12.82
C ALA A 49 3.67 -2.02 -13.97
N VAL A 50 3.16 -0.78 -13.90
CA VAL A 50 3.40 0.26 -14.89
C VAL A 50 4.87 0.69 -14.88
N TRP A 51 5.46 0.92 -13.70
CA TRP A 51 6.87 1.29 -13.58
C TRP A 51 7.82 0.27 -14.19
N ARG A 52 7.52 -1.02 -14.03
CA ARG A 52 8.32 -2.12 -14.59
C ARG A 52 8.19 -2.21 -16.11
N ARG A 53 6.98 -2.05 -16.65
CA ARG A 53 6.68 -2.29 -18.06
C ARG A 53 6.94 -1.07 -18.97
N ASP A 54 6.68 0.14 -18.48
CA ASP A 54 6.74 1.35 -19.31
C ASP A 54 8.02 2.16 -19.05
N SER A 55 8.94 2.11 -20.02
CA SER A 55 10.22 2.82 -19.96
C SER A 55 10.07 4.34 -20.07
N LEU A 56 9.10 4.83 -20.84
CA LEU A 56 8.84 6.26 -21.01
C LEU A 56 8.24 6.86 -19.74
N PHE A 57 7.25 6.18 -19.17
CA PHE A 57 6.70 6.52 -17.86
C PHE A 57 7.82 6.57 -16.82
N ARG A 58 8.66 5.53 -16.74
CA ARG A 58 9.76 5.47 -15.78
C ARG A 58 10.75 6.62 -15.93
N VAL A 59 11.13 6.99 -17.17
CA VAL A 59 12.05 8.12 -17.41
C VAL A 59 11.42 9.44 -16.98
N ARG A 60 10.16 9.69 -17.35
CA ARG A 60 9.44 10.92 -16.97
C ARG A 60 9.24 11.01 -15.46
N ALA A 61 8.72 9.95 -14.85
CA ALA A 61 8.49 9.90 -13.42
C ALA A 61 9.80 10.05 -12.64
N ALA A 62 10.91 9.44 -13.06
CA ALA A 62 12.21 9.64 -12.42
C ALA A 62 12.72 11.09 -12.54
N ALA A 63 12.45 11.76 -13.66
CA ALA A 63 12.81 13.17 -13.84
C ALA A 63 11.96 14.09 -12.94
N ASP A 64 10.64 13.88 -12.91
CA ASP A 64 9.70 14.66 -12.09
C ASP A 64 9.97 14.48 -10.60
N LEU A 65 10.29 13.26 -10.19
CA LEU A 65 10.73 12.91 -8.83
C LEU A 65 12.15 13.39 -8.51
N ARG A 66 12.84 13.97 -9.49
CA ARG A 66 14.23 14.47 -9.39
C ARG A 66 15.19 13.41 -8.87
N LEU A 67 15.01 12.13 -9.21
CA LEU A 67 15.83 11.04 -8.68
C LEU A 67 17.29 11.09 -9.16
N GLY A 68 17.58 11.90 -10.18
CA GLY A 68 18.93 12.22 -10.63
C GLY A 68 19.68 11.01 -11.21
N ARG A 69 21.01 11.14 -11.36
CA ARG A 69 21.86 10.04 -11.87
C ARG A 69 21.99 8.88 -10.87
N ARG A 70 21.82 9.11 -9.56
CA ARG A 70 21.87 8.07 -8.53
C ARG A 70 20.87 6.94 -8.76
N ALA A 71 19.68 7.24 -9.29
CA ALA A 71 18.70 6.23 -9.68
C ALA A 71 19.24 5.20 -10.70
N ARG A 72 20.24 5.56 -11.51
CA ARG A 72 20.90 4.63 -12.44
C ARG A 72 21.94 3.74 -11.78
N ALA A 73 22.49 4.13 -10.62
CA ALA A 73 23.57 3.43 -9.93
C ALA A 73 23.08 2.54 -8.77
N GLU A 74 22.18 3.07 -7.92
CA GLU A 74 21.67 2.41 -6.70
C GLU A 74 20.25 1.84 -6.88
N GLY A 75 19.74 1.90 -8.11
CA GLY A 75 18.35 1.63 -8.42
C GLY A 75 17.43 2.79 -8.03
N TRP A 76 16.36 2.98 -8.80
CA TRP A 76 15.42 4.09 -8.61
C TRP A 76 14.75 4.10 -7.23
N LEU A 77 14.55 2.92 -6.64
CA LEU A 77 13.84 2.77 -5.37
C LEU A 77 14.69 3.24 -4.19
N GLY A 78 15.98 2.92 -4.16
CA GLY A 78 16.92 3.45 -3.17
C GLY A 78 16.97 4.98 -3.25
N ALA A 79 17.13 5.53 -4.46
CA ALA A 79 17.13 6.98 -4.67
C ALA A 79 15.81 7.66 -4.28
N LEU A 80 14.67 6.98 -4.37
CA LEU A 80 13.38 7.48 -3.91
C LEU A 80 13.27 7.45 -2.38
N VAL A 81 13.68 6.34 -1.77
CA VAL A 81 13.72 6.13 -0.31
C VAL A 81 14.60 7.17 0.37
N GLU A 82 15.73 7.57 -0.21
CA GLU A 82 16.58 8.65 0.34
C GLU A 82 15.87 10.00 0.41
N ARG A 83 14.92 10.25 -0.49
CA ARG A 83 14.32 11.57 -0.68
C ARG A 83 13.03 11.77 0.09
N ARG A 84 12.27 10.70 0.31
CA ARG A 84 10.94 10.77 0.95
C ARG A 84 10.51 9.41 1.50
N PRO A 85 9.52 9.39 2.41
CA PRO A 85 8.89 8.13 2.81
C PRO A 85 8.36 7.38 1.59
N VAL A 86 8.68 6.10 1.49
CA VAL A 86 8.15 5.18 0.50
C VAL A 86 7.33 4.14 1.24
N CYS A 87 6.11 3.90 0.79
CA CYS A 87 5.25 2.84 1.28
C CYS A 87 4.91 1.89 0.13
N VAL A 88 4.80 0.59 0.41
CA VAL A 88 4.53 -0.45 -0.60
C VAL A 88 3.36 -1.29 -0.11
N SER A 89 2.31 -1.43 -0.92
CA SER A 89 1.17 -2.28 -0.57
C SER A 89 1.60 -3.75 -0.43
N MET A 90 1.01 -4.44 0.53
CA MET A 90 1.37 -5.82 0.89
C MET A 90 0.81 -6.89 -0.06
N ALA A 91 0.85 -6.64 -1.38
CA ALA A 91 0.53 -7.65 -2.39
C ALA A 91 1.77 -8.42 -2.90
N LEU A 92 2.98 -8.06 -2.46
CA LEU A 92 4.20 -8.84 -2.70
C LEU A 92 4.38 -9.92 -1.62
N ASP A 93 5.31 -10.86 -1.82
CA ASP A 93 5.69 -11.83 -0.79
C ASP A 93 6.63 -11.23 0.26
N ARG A 94 7.43 -10.24 -0.15
CA ARG A 94 8.39 -9.52 0.70
C ARG A 94 8.54 -8.05 0.24
N PRO A 95 9.03 -7.15 1.09
CA PRO A 95 9.37 -5.79 0.66
C PRO A 95 10.31 -5.81 -0.54
N PRO A 96 10.18 -4.86 -1.48
CA PRO A 96 11.06 -4.80 -2.65
C PRO A 96 12.50 -4.50 -2.24
N ASP A 97 13.44 -5.12 -2.95
CA ASP A 97 14.88 -4.91 -2.74
C ASP A 97 15.23 -3.46 -3.10
N ALA A 98 15.72 -2.71 -2.11
CA ALA A 98 16.10 -1.31 -2.24
C ALA A 98 17.38 -1.08 -1.43
N GLN A 99 18.47 -0.74 -2.11
CA GLN A 99 19.75 -0.52 -1.46
C GLN A 99 19.64 0.61 -0.43
N GLY A 100 20.13 0.35 0.79
CA GLY A 100 20.07 1.31 1.90
C GLY A 100 18.70 1.49 2.55
N ALA A 101 17.66 0.78 2.09
CA ALA A 101 16.33 0.85 2.71
C ALA A 101 16.20 -0.09 3.90
N THR A 102 15.86 0.47 5.06
CA THR A 102 15.41 -0.31 6.22
C THR A 102 13.88 -0.30 6.24
N TRP A 103 13.28 -1.40 5.77
CA TRP A 103 11.83 -1.55 5.75
C TRP A 103 11.26 -1.79 7.15
N ARG A 104 10.20 -1.05 7.48
CA ARG A 104 9.35 -1.28 8.66
C ARG A 104 7.97 -1.71 8.22
N THR A 105 7.32 -2.53 9.03
CA THR A 105 5.93 -2.94 8.80
C THR A 105 4.99 -1.90 9.40
N ARG A 106 4.00 -1.46 8.62
CA ARG A 106 2.80 -0.75 9.09
C ARG A 106 1.56 -1.53 8.67
N PRO A 107 0.38 -1.27 9.25
CA PRO A 107 -0.85 -1.90 8.79
C PRO A 107 -1.01 -1.67 7.28
N LEU A 108 -1.13 -2.77 6.52
CA LEU A 108 -1.33 -2.82 5.05
C LEU A 108 -0.13 -2.48 4.14
N VAL A 109 0.95 -1.89 4.67
CA VAL A 109 2.09 -1.44 3.87
C VAL A 109 3.43 -1.67 4.55
N TRP A 110 4.48 -1.92 3.75
CA TRP A 110 5.86 -1.73 4.21
C TRP A 110 6.28 -0.29 3.99
N VAL A 111 7.06 0.29 4.89
CA VAL A 111 7.54 1.68 4.78
C VAL A 111 9.05 1.78 4.95
N ALA A 112 9.68 2.67 4.21
CA ALA A 112 11.10 3.02 4.33
C ALA A 112 11.31 4.51 4.03
N GLY A 113 12.46 5.05 4.42
CA GLY A 113 12.87 6.42 4.08
C GLY A 113 12.88 7.39 5.27
N PRO A 114 13.15 8.68 5.02
CA PRO A 114 13.24 9.69 6.07
C PRO A 114 11.90 9.87 6.76
N GLN A 115 11.93 10.29 8.03
CA GLN A 115 10.74 10.73 8.79
C GLN A 115 9.63 9.66 8.89
N VAL A 116 9.96 8.38 8.66
CA VAL A 116 9.09 7.27 9.05
C VAL A 116 9.06 7.24 10.56
N THR A 117 8.06 7.90 11.15
CA THR A 117 7.80 7.88 12.59
C THR A 117 7.28 6.51 13.03
N ASP A 118 7.34 6.24 14.32
CA ASP A 118 6.76 5.02 14.91
C ASP A 118 5.27 5.14 15.21
N ASP A 119 4.59 6.17 14.69
CA ASP A 119 3.16 6.39 14.92
C ASP A 119 2.33 6.02 13.67
N PRO A 120 2.08 4.72 13.42
CA PRO A 120 1.20 4.28 12.35
C PRO A 120 -0.26 4.59 12.69
N VAL A 121 -1.10 4.74 11.66
CA VAL A 121 -2.56 4.71 11.86
C VAL A 121 -2.91 3.39 12.56
N PRO A 122 -3.53 3.42 13.76
CA PRO A 122 -3.90 2.21 14.48
C PRO A 122 -4.80 1.29 13.63
N PRO A 123 -4.60 -0.04 13.67
CA PRO A 123 -5.45 -1.02 12.95
C PRO A 123 -6.96 -0.83 13.12
N ARG A 124 -7.39 -0.42 14.32
CA ARG A 124 -8.81 -0.16 14.65
C ARG A 124 -9.42 1.06 13.95
N ASP A 125 -8.59 1.96 13.43
CA ASP A 125 -9.04 3.21 12.78
C ASP A 125 -9.24 3.03 11.27
N PHE A 126 -8.92 1.85 10.73
CA PHE A 126 -9.28 1.45 9.37
C PHE A 126 -10.72 0.94 9.33
N VAL A 127 -11.34 1.06 8.15
CA VAL A 127 -12.73 0.65 7.91
C VAL A 127 -12.77 -0.64 7.09
N PHE A 128 -13.64 -1.58 7.47
CA PHE A 128 -13.80 -2.88 6.80
C PHE A 128 -15.28 -3.27 6.55
N ALA A 129 -16.20 -2.30 6.68
CA ALA A 129 -17.63 -2.54 6.55
C ALA A 129 -18.03 -2.85 5.10
N ALA A 130 -17.39 -2.20 4.12
CA ALA A 130 -17.67 -2.48 2.72
C ALA A 130 -17.13 -3.86 2.31
N LEU A 131 -16.01 -4.29 2.88
CA LEU A 131 -15.54 -5.68 2.75
C LEU A 131 -16.54 -6.67 3.33
N LYS A 132 -17.11 -6.40 4.52
CA LYS A 132 -18.13 -7.27 5.12
C LYS A 132 -19.31 -7.52 4.18
N VAL A 133 -19.86 -6.44 3.61
CA VAL A 133 -20.97 -6.54 2.64
C VAL A 133 -20.55 -7.34 1.40
N ALA A 134 -19.34 -7.14 0.88
CA ALA A 134 -18.84 -7.87 -0.28
C ALA A 134 -18.68 -9.38 0.01
N VAL A 135 -18.16 -9.72 1.20
CA VAL A 135 -18.02 -11.12 1.65
C VAL A 135 -19.40 -11.78 1.81
N ASP A 136 -20.35 -11.13 2.47
CA ASP A 136 -21.70 -11.66 2.67
C ASP A 136 -22.43 -11.92 1.34
N ASN A 137 -22.21 -11.04 0.37
CA ASN A 137 -22.81 -11.14 -0.96
C ASN A 137 -22.04 -12.06 -1.92
N HIS A 138 -20.94 -12.69 -1.46
CA HIS A 138 -20.08 -13.54 -2.30
C HIS A 138 -19.59 -12.80 -3.56
N ASP A 139 -19.27 -11.51 -3.42
CA ASP A 139 -18.80 -10.69 -4.54
C ASP A 139 -17.42 -11.19 -5.02
N PRO A 140 -17.27 -11.60 -6.30
CA PRO A 140 -15.98 -12.07 -6.83
C PRO A 140 -14.88 -11.01 -6.73
N TRP A 141 -15.23 -9.72 -6.69
CA TRP A 141 -14.27 -8.64 -6.53
C TRP A 141 -13.68 -8.56 -5.12
N ALA A 142 -14.22 -9.27 -4.14
CA ALA A 142 -13.66 -9.35 -2.78
C ALA A 142 -12.29 -10.04 -2.74
N GLN A 143 -12.06 -11.01 -3.62
CA GLN A 143 -10.91 -11.90 -3.54
C GLN A 143 -9.55 -11.18 -3.57
N PRO A 144 -9.28 -10.24 -4.50
CA PRO A 144 -8.00 -9.50 -4.49
C PRO A 144 -7.77 -8.71 -3.20
N VAL A 145 -8.83 -8.24 -2.55
CA VAL A 145 -8.72 -7.46 -1.30
C VAL A 145 -8.52 -8.38 -0.11
N LEU A 146 -9.19 -9.53 -0.07
CA LEU A 146 -8.95 -10.58 0.91
C LEU A 146 -7.50 -11.08 0.85
N GLU A 147 -6.92 -11.21 -0.34
CA GLU A 147 -5.53 -11.61 -0.51
C GLU A 147 -4.54 -10.59 0.06
N LEU A 148 -4.74 -9.30 -0.23
CA LEU A 148 -3.91 -8.22 0.33
C LEU A 148 -4.06 -8.14 1.85
N TYR A 149 -5.28 -8.15 2.36
CA TYR A 149 -5.54 -8.09 3.80
C TYR A 149 -5.05 -9.34 4.54
N GLY A 150 -5.12 -10.52 3.92
CA GLY A 150 -4.52 -11.74 4.46
C GLY A 150 -3.00 -11.66 4.56
N ARG A 151 -2.33 -11.13 3.52
CA ARG A 151 -0.88 -10.87 3.58
C ARG A 151 -0.54 -9.84 4.66
N ALA A 152 -1.31 -8.76 4.74
CA ALA A 152 -1.10 -7.72 5.74
C ALA A 152 -1.31 -8.22 7.18
N ALA A 153 -2.32 -9.06 7.43
CA ALA A 153 -2.56 -9.68 8.72
C ALA A 153 -1.40 -10.57 9.17
N ARG A 154 -0.79 -11.34 8.26
CA ARG A 154 0.42 -12.14 8.59
C ARG A 154 1.57 -11.27 9.07
N ALA A 155 1.74 -10.08 8.49
CA ALA A 155 2.79 -9.15 8.88
C ALA A 155 2.41 -8.31 10.13
N THR A 156 1.12 -8.07 10.35
CA THR A 156 0.60 -7.19 11.41
C THR A 156 -0.60 -7.86 12.10
N ALA A 157 -0.34 -8.69 13.11
CA ALA A 157 -1.37 -9.47 13.82
C ALA A 157 -2.53 -8.63 14.38
N ARG A 158 -2.27 -7.39 14.80
CA ARG A 158 -3.29 -6.45 15.31
C ARG A 158 -4.39 -6.10 14.28
N LEU A 159 -4.17 -6.38 12.99
CA LEU A 159 -5.24 -6.26 11.99
C LEU A 159 -6.36 -7.29 12.22
N CYS A 160 -6.06 -8.46 12.78
CA CYS A 160 -7.08 -9.48 13.05
C CYS A 160 -8.13 -9.02 14.08
N GLU A 161 -7.74 -8.25 15.09
CA GLU A 161 -8.68 -7.62 16.03
C GLU A 161 -9.62 -6.63 15.32
N ALA A 162 -9.07 -5.84 14.40
CA ALA A 162 -9.86 -4.91 13.61
C ALA A 162 -10.82 -5.68 12.68
N PHE A 163 -10.35 -6.70 11.97
CA PHE A 163 -11.20 -7.58 11.15
C PHE A 163 -12.30 -8.28 11.96
N SER A 164 -12.01 -8.69 13.19
CA SER A 164 -13.00 -9.28 14.09
C SER A 164 -14.11 -8.29 14.44
N THR A 165 -13.75 -7.04 14.74
CA THR A 165 -14.73 -5.97 15.02
C THR A 165 -15.74 -5.76 13.89
N PHE A 166 -15.30 -5.93 12.64
CA PHE A 166 -16.17 -5.80 11.46
C PHE A 166 -16.78 -7.14 11.00
N GLY A 167 -16.54 -8.24 11.72
CA GLY A 167 -17.09 -9.56 11.39
C GLY A 167 -16.52 -10.18 10.11
N VAL A 168 -15.30 -9.82 9.71
CA VAL A 168 -14.64 -10.31 8.49
C VAL A 168 -13.45 -11.23 8.75
N SER A 169 -13.09 -11.49 10.02
CA SER A 169 -11.95 -12.35 10.37
C SER A 169 -12.05 -13.75 9.76
N GLY A 170 -13.24 -14.35 9.69
CA GLY A 170 -13.44 -15.68 9.08
C GLY A 170 -13.10 -15.73 7.58
N ALA A 171 -13.23 -14.60 6.86
CA ALA A 171 -12.88 -14.50 5.45
C ALA A 171 -11.36 -14.33 5.24
N ILE A 172 -10.64 -13.82 6.25
CA ILE A 172 -9.20 -13.58 6.21
C ILE A 172 -8.49 -14.82 6.77
N GLU A 173 -7.86 -15.62 5.90
CA GLU A 173 -7.19 -16.87 6.27
C GLU A 173 -6.24 -16.74 7.46
N ALA A 174 -5.44 -15.67 7.48
CA ALA A 174 -4.46 -15.40 8.55
C ALA A 174 -5.07 -15.08 9.92
N CYS A 175 -6.39 -14.88 10.01
CA CYS A 175 -7.10 -14.50 11.22
C CYS A 175 -8.14 -15.54 11.68
N ARG A 176 -8.12 -16.76 11.12
CA ARG A 176 -9.08 -17.84 11.46
C ARG A 176 -8.70 -18.61 12.72
N HIS A 177 -8.28 -17.90 13.76
CA HIS A 177 -7.83 -18.47 15.03
C HIS A 177 -8.80 -18.14 16.16
#